data_AF-A0AAD6XRE5-F1
#
_entry.id   AF-A0AAD6XRE5-F1
#
_cell.length_a   1.000
_cell.length_b   1.000
_cell.length_c   1.000
_cell.angle_alpha   90.00
_cell.angle_beta   90.00
_cell.angle_gamma   90.00
#
_symmetry.space_group_name_H-M   'P 1'
#
loop_
_entity.id
_entity.type
_entity.pdbx_description
1 polymer ?
#
loop_
_entity_poly.entity_id
_entity_poly.type
_entity_poly.pdbx_seq_one_letter_code
_entity_poly.pdbx_strand_id
1 'polypeptide(L)'
;MSLPTSVAGFTVLPIAYGSASTHYIYARPHAGSKKQSPAQTLPDGRTLFLVNVPPDATDRELVLLFKSAGTVEKVVFDFEAQEAQPEDSDEEEEEEEDAAEAAADEPAGEAQPRKRRKLNKPTPPTVVPLPTKPLRRLRPTGRAAHLVFLDASSLARALAPQPKPRPWPASEEPVGLAHYAAQYAALRPPLDVVRAHADSAMELFEFELKQTKKASRFRKGEAVVDEDGFTLVTRGGAYGQTLGGGVAVASKQFQETGETRTRKKKAPQQKPGFYAFQKAEKQRNNLLELKKNWELDKAKVEKLKASRRFKPY
;
A
#
# COMPACT_ATOMS: atom_id res chain seq x y z
N MET A 1 -19.42 -39.24 -44.15
CA MET A 1 -20.63 -38.57 -43.64
C MET A 1 -20.44 -37.08 -43.84
N SER A 2 -21.36 -36.41 -44.55
CA SER A 2 -21.30 -34.95 -44.71
C SER A 2 -21.65 -34.28 -43.38
N LEU A 3 -20.82 -33.34 -42.94
CA LEU A 3 -21.07 -32.57 -41.73
C LEU A 3 -22.23 -31.58 -41.96
N PRO A 4 -23.08 -31.31 -40.96
CA PRO A 4 -24.12 -30.30 -41.07
C PRO A 4 -23.48 -28.91 -41.16
N THR A 5 -23.97 -28.07 -42.08
CA THR A 5 -23.48 -26.70 -42.26
C THR A 5 -23.83 -25.79 -41.07
N SER A 6 -24.96 -26.05 -40.40
CA SER A 6 -25.44 -25.29 -39.25
C SER A 6 -26.14 -26.18 -38.23
N VAL A 7 -26.01 -25.84 -36.95
CA VAL A 7 -26.63 -26.51 -35.80
C VAL A 7 -27.16 -25.44 -34.85
N ALA A 8 -28.47 -25.43 -34.57
CA ALA A 8 -29.11 -24.49 -33.64
C ALA A 8 -28.77 -22.99 -33.89
N GLY A 9 -28.59 -22.58 -35.15
CA GLY A 9 -28.22 -21.21 -35.53
C GLY A 9 -26.70 -20.93 -35.49
N PHE A 10 -25.89 -21.92 -35.16
CA PHE A 10 -24.43 -21.85 -35.26
C PHE A 10 -23.94 -22.48 -36.56
N THR A 11 -23.09 -21.77 -37.28
CA THR A 11 -22.32 -22.30 -38.40
C THR A 11 -21.18 -23.17 -37.88
N VAL A 12 -21.05 -24.37 -38.43
CA VAL A 12 -19.99 -25.32 -38.03
C VAL A 12 -18.72 -25.02 -38.83
N LEU A 13 -17.64 -24.67 -38.14
CA LEU A 13 -16.34 -24.38 -38.74
C LEU A 13 -15.35 -25.51 -38.44
N PRO A 14 -15.08 -26.41 -39.41
CA PRO A 14 -14.05 -27.44 -39.25
C PRO A 14 -12.65 -26.81 -39.35
N ILE A 15 -11.82 -27.13 -38.37
CA ILE A 15 -10.43 -26.67 -38.27
C ILE A 15 -9.52 -27.89 -38.28
N ALA A 16 -8.56 -27.92 -39.20
CA ALA A 16 -7.50 -28.92 -39.20
C ALA A 16 -6.50 -28.57 -38.09
N TYR A 17 -6.53 -29.37 -37.03
CA TYR A 17 -5.68 -29.21 -35.85
C TYR A 17 -4.58 -30.27 -35.96
N GLY A 18 -3.45 -29.94 -36.59
CA GLY A 18 -2.38 -30.90 -36.90
C GLY A 18 -2.71 -31.81 -38.10
N SER A 19 -2.01 -32.95 -38.19
CA SER A 19 -2.04 -33.82 -39.38
C SER A 19 -3.24 -34.78 -39.46
N ALA A 20 -3.88 -35.11 -38.33
CA ALA A 20 -4.91 -36.15 -38.26
C ALA A 20 -6.16 -35.78 -37.46
N SER A 21 -6.18 -34.64 -36.76
CA SER A 21 -7.32 -34.21 -35.93
C SER A 21 -8.04 -33.01 -36.52
N THR A 22 -9.37 -33.06 -36.47
CA THR A 22 -10.24 -31.94 -36.85
C THR A 22 -10.97 -31.45 -35.62
N HIS A 23 -10.80 -30.18 -35.29
CA HIS A 23 -11.54 -29.50 -34.22
C HIS A 23 -12.70 -28.70 -34.82
N TYR A 24 -13.85 -28.67 -34.14
CA TYR A 24 -15.03 -27.96 -34.62
C TYR A 24 -15.31 -26.75 -33.75
N ILE A 25 -15.26 -25.55 -34.35
CA ILE A 25 -15.71 -24.31 -33.72
C ILE A 25 -17.11 -24.00 -34.22
N TYR A 26 -17.98 -23.55 -33.32
CA TYR A 26 -19.34 -23.13 -33.65
C TYR A 26 -19.41 -21.61 -33.66
N ALA A 27 -19.82 -21.02 -34.78
CA ALA A 27 -19.80 -19.59 -34.98
C ALA A 27 -21.19 -19.05 -35.29
N ARG A 28 -21.58 -17.93 -34.66
CA ARG A 28 -22.81 -17.20 -35.01
C ARG A 28 -22.58 -15.69 -34.94
N PRO A 29 -23.37 -14.86 -35.64
CA PRO A 29 -23.39 -13.43 -35.39
C PRO A 29 -23.71 -13.19 -33.91
N HIS A 30 -22.92 -12.33 -33.26
CA HIS A 30 -23.29 -11.86 -31.93
C HIS A 30 -24.55 -10.99 -32.03
N ALA A 31 -25.44 -11.17 -31.08
CA ALA A 31 -26.61 -10.33 -30.89
C ALA A 31 -26.53 -9.80 -29.46
N GLY A 32 -26.26 -8.50 -29.32
CA GLY A 32 -26.16 -7.83 -28.04
C GLY A 32 -27.40 -8.09 -27.17
N SER A 33 -27.17 -8.38 -25.89
CA SER A 33 -28.24 -8.45 -24.90
C SER A 33 -28.41 -7.07 -24.27
N LYS A 34 -29.66 -6.61 -24.13
CA LYS A 34 -30.04 -5.32 -23.52
C LYS A 34 -29.57 -5.11 -22.07
N LYS A 35 -28.86 -6.07 -21.47
CA LYS A 35 -28.37 -6.07 -20.08
C LYS A 35 -26.86 -5.83 -19.92
N GLN A 36 -26.14 -5.41 -20.97
CA GLN A 36 -24.70 -5.16 -20.86
C GLN A 36 -24.38 -3.76 -20.33
N SER A 37 -23.38 -3.70 -19.45
CA SER A 37 -22.80 -2.44 -18.95
C SER A 37 -22.07 -1.69 -20.08
N PRO A 38 -22.01 -0.35 -20.03
CA PRO A 38 -21.47 0.48 -21.11
C PRO A 38 -20.01 0.16 -21.49
N ALA A 39 -19.21 -0.32 -20.53
CA ALA A 39 -17.82 -0.73 -20.74
C ALA A 39 -17.65 -2.04 -21.54
N GLN A 40 -18.71 -2.82 -21.71
CA GLN A 40 -18.69 -4.15 -22.32
C GLN A 40 -19.54 -4.24 -23.59
N THR A 41 -19.94 -3.08 -24.13
CA THR A 41 -20.78 -3.00 -25.33
C THR A 41 -20.01 -3.50 -26.55
N LEU A 42 -20.23 -4.75 -26.91
CA LEU A 42 -19.72 -5.34 -28.13
C LEU A 42 -20.59 -4.86 -29.30
N PRO A 43 -20.00 -4.29 -30.36
CA PRO A 43 -20.76 -3.65 -31.43
C PRO A 43 -21.52 -4.68 -32.26
N ASP A 44 -22.84 -4.54 -32.34
CA ASP A 44 -23.71 -5.40 -33.12
C ASP A 44 -23.39 -5.32 -34.63
N GLY A 45 -23.55 -6.44 -35.34
CA GLY A 45 -23.36 -6.52 -36.80
C GLY A 45 -21.91 -6.63 -37.29
N ARG A 46 -20.91 -6.39 -36.43
CA ARG A 46 -19.48 -6.64 -36.73
C ARG A 46 -18.81 -7.64 -35.79
N THR A 47 -19.57 -8.23 -34.87
CA THR A 47 -19.10 -9.15 -33.84
C THR A 47 -19.51 -10.59 -34.12
N LEU A 48 -18.55 -11.50 -34.02
CA LEU A 48 -18.72 -12.92 -34.22
C LEU A 48 -18.57 -13.64 -32.88
N PHE A 49 -19.61 -14.39 -32.49
CA PHE A 49 -19.60 -15.23 -31.30
C PHE A 49 -19.13 -16.64 -31.68
N LEU A 50 -18.05 -17.08 -31.05
CA LEU A 50 -17.45 -18.40 -31.20
C LEU A 50 -17.67 -19.23 -29.95
N VAL A 51 -17.94 -20.52 -30.13
CA VAL A 51 -18.07 -21.52 -29.05
C VAL A 51 -17.16 -22.70 -29.37
N ASN A 52 -16.70 -23.37 -28.31
CA ASN A 52 -15.73 -24.46 -28.40
C ASN A 52 -14.39 -24.00 -28.96
N VAL A 53 -13.90 -22.86 -28.50
CA VAL A 53 -12.58 -22.35 -28.89
C VAL A 53 -11.49 -23.26 -28.29
N PRO A 54 -10.44 -23.63 -29.06
CA PRO A 54 -9.32 -24.42 -28.56
C PRO A 54 -8.65 -23.83 -27.32
N PRO A 55 -8.13 -24.66 -26.40
CA PRO A 55 -7.49 -24.21 -25.18
C PRO A 55 -6.19 -23.43 -25.44
N ASP A 56 -5.53 -23.69 -26.56
CA ASP A 56 -4.33 -22.99 -26.95
C ASP A 56 -4.65 -21.68 -27.70
N ALA A 57 -5.90 -21.36 -28.04
CA ALA A 57 -6.20 -20.17 -28.84
C ALA A 57 -5.83 -18.88 -28.10
N THR A 58 -4.95 -18.06 -28.68
CA THR A 58 -4.72 -16.67 -28.29
C THR A 58 -5.29 -15.73 -29.35
N ASP A 59 -5.21 -14.43 -29.09
CA ASP A 59 -5.66 -13.38 -30.00
C ASP A 59 -5.00 -13.55 -31.37
N ARG A 60 -3.71 -13.87 -31.39
CA ARG A 60 -2.93 -14.08 -32.62
C ARG A 60 -3.53 -15.19 -33.46
N GLU A 61 -3.84 -16.36 -32.88
CA GLU A 61 -4.35 -17.48 -33.67
C GLU A 61 -5.74 -17.22 -34.22
N LEU A 62 -6.62 -16.59 -33.45
CA LEU A 62 -7.94 -16.22 -33.94
C LEU A 62 -7.87 -15.16 -35.04
N VAL A 63 -7.00 -14.15 -34.90
CA VAL A 63 -6.75 -13.15 -35.95
C VAL A 63 -6.24 -13.82 -37.23
N LEU A 64 -5.28 -14.75 -37.12
CA LEU A 64 -4.74 -15.47 -38.27
C LEU A 64 -5.77 -16.40 -38.91
N LEU A 65 -6.58 -17.09 -38.11
CA LEU A 65 -7.62 -18.01 -38.58
C LEU A 65 -8.69 -17.28 -39.40
N PHE A 66 -9.09 -16.08 -38.96
CA PHE A 66 -10.11 -15.25 -39.61
C PHE A 66 -9.56 -14.19 -40.56
N LYS A 67 -8.24 -14.14 -40.80
CA LYS A 67 -7.58 -13.19 -41.70
C LYS A 67 -8.17 -13.21 -43.12
N SER A 68 -8.60 -14.37 -43.61
CA SER A 68 -9.23 -14.47 -44.94
C SER A 68 -10.63 -13.84 -45.00
N ALA A 69 -11.30 -13.69 -43.86
CA ALA A 69 -12.64 -13.13 -43.75
C ALA A 69 -12.61 -11.60 -43.58
N GLY A 70 -11.57 -11.07 -42.91
CA GLY A 70 -11.34 -9.64 -42.79
C GLY A 70 -10.34 -9.28 -41.69
N THR A 71 -10.15 -7.98 -41.48
CA THR A 71 -9.30 -7.46 -40.41
C THR A 71 -10.05 -7.49 -39.08
N VAL A 72 -9.45 -8.13 -38.07
CA VAL A 72 -9.97 -8.18 -36.70
C VAL A 72 -9.47 -6.97 -35.93
N GLU A 73 -10.37 -6.27 -35.25
CA GLU A 73 -10.06 -5.12 -34.38
C GLU A 73 -9.72 -5.58 -32.97
N LYS A 74 -10.55 -6.45 -32.39
CA LYS A 74 -10.42 -6.90 -31.01
C LYS A 74 -10.90 -8.34 -30.85
N VAL A 75 -10.21 -9.07 -29.99
CA VAL A 75 -10.63 -10.39 -29.51
C VAL A 75 -10.96 -10.25 -28.03
N VAL A 76 -12.12 -10.76 -27.60
CA VAL A 76 -12.54 -10.76 -26.20
C VAL A 76 -12.94 -12.18 -25.82
N PHE A 77 -12.35 -12.71 -24.76
CA PHE A 77 -12.73 -14.02 -24.23
C PHE A 77 -13.73 -13.84 -23.09
N ASP A 78 -14.74 -14.71 -23.00
CA ASP A 78 -15.83 -14.58 -22.03
C ASP A 78 -15.34 -14.54 -20.56
N PHE A 79 -14.20 -15.15 -20.25
CA PHE A 79 -13.65 -15.12 -18.90
C PHE A 79 -12.96 -13.80 -18.54
N GLU A 80 -12.36 -13.12 -19.51
CA GLU A 80 -11.75 -11.80 -19.29
C GLU A 80 -12.86 -10.75 -19.08
N ALA A 81 -14.02 -10.97 -19.70
CA ALA A 81 -15.22 -10.17 -19.45
C ALA A 81 -15.82 -10.42 -18.05
N GLN A 82 -15.62 -11.60 -17.48
CA GLN A 82 -16.14 -11.98 -16.17
C GLN A 82 -15.20 -11.55 -15.02
N GLU A 83 -13.88 -11.71 -15.18
CA GLU A 83 -12.87 -11.23 -14.23
C GLU A 83 -12.78 -9.69 -14.15
N ALA A 84 -13.27 -8.98 -15.16
CA ALA A 84 -13.40 -7.52 -15.15
C ALA A 84 -14.64 -7.00 -14.39
N GLN A 85 -15.44 -7.89 -13.78
CA GLN A 85 -16.38 -7.48 -12.76
C GLN A 85 -15.58 -7.27 -11.46
N PRO A 86 -15.44 -6.04 -10.95
CA PRO A 86 -14.91 -5.85 -9.61
C PRO A 86 -15.89 -6.52 -8.66
N GLU A 87 -15.50 -7.68 -8.14
CA GLU A 87 -16.17 -8.28 -7.00
C GLU A 87 -15.87 -7.36 -5.81
N ASP A 88 -16.95 -6.88 -5.18
CA ASP A 88 -17.02 -5.99 -4.04
C ASP A 88 -15.76 -6.01 -3.15
N SER A 89 -14.94 -4.96 -3.27
CA SER A 89 -13.97 -4.58 -2.26
C SER A 89 -14.43 -3.24 -1.71
N ASP A 90 -15.22 -3.30 -0.64
CA ASP A 90 -15.36 -2.22 0.34
C ASP A 90 -13.95 -1.85 0.84
N GLU A 91 -13.29 -0.92 0.15
CA GLU A 91 -12.24 -0.10 0.73
C GLU A 91 -12.68 1.35 0.54
N GLU A 92 -13.16 1.94 1.63
CA GLU A 92 -13.49 3.35 1.75
C GLU A 92 -12.26 4.19 1.36
N GLU A 93 -12.24 4.71 0.13
CA GLU A 93 -11.31 5.77 -0.26
C GLU A 93 -11.79 7.07 0.40
N GLU A 94 -11.15 7.46 1.50
CA GLU A 94 -11.24 8.81 2.06
C GLU A 94 -10.59 9.79 1.06
N GLU A 95 -11.42 10.53 0.33
CA GLU A 95 -11.00 11.69 -0.47
C GLU A 95 -10.56 12.83 0.47
N GLU A 96 -9.25 13.02 0.64
CA GLU A 96 -8.69 14.27 1.17
C GLU A 96 -8.73 15.33 0.05
N GLU A 97 -9.73 16.21 0.11
CA GLU A 97 -9.75 17.49 -0.59
C GLU A 97 -8.67 18.41 -0.02
N ASP A 98 -7.49 18.46 -0.64
CA ASP A 98 -6.48 19.47 -0.33
C ASP A 98 -6.68 20.71 -1.21
N ALA A 99 -7.11 21.79 -0.57
CA ALA A 99 -7.38 23.09 -1.15
C ALA A 99 -6.09 23.76 -1.65
N ALA A 100 -5.94 23.86 -2.96
CA ALA A 100 -4.96 24.75 -3.58
C ALA A 100 -5.53 26.18 -3.64
N GLU A 101 -5.34 26.98 -2.58
CA GLU A 101 -5.47 28.43 -2.68
C GLU A 101 -4.17 29.05 -3.22
N ALA A 102 -4.38 29.90 -4.22
CA ALA A 102 -3.37 30.63 -4.95
C ALA A 102 -2.68 31.68 -4.07
N ALA A 103 -1.36 31.57 -3.93
CA ALA A 103 -0.52 32.64 -3.41
C ALA A 103 0.08 33.46 -4.57
N ALA A 104 0.03 34.76 -4.35
CA ALA A 104 0.19 35.84 -5.29
C ALA A 104 1.60 36.00 -5.90
N ASP A 105 1.55 36.66 -7.05
CA ASP A 105 2.61 37.20 -7.87
C ASP A 105 3.44 38.30 -7.17
N GLU A 106 4.59 38.65 -7.79
CA GLU A 106 5.46 39.83 -7.61
C GLU A 106 6.70 39.73 -6.65
N PRO A 107 7.81 40.46 -6.94
CA PRO A 107 8.55 40.47 -8.20
C PRO A 107 10.08 40.28 -8.02
N ALA A 108 10.73 40.20 -9.18
CA ALA A 108 12.15 40.03 -9.42
C ALA A 108 13.09 40.97 -8.62
N GLY A 109 14.12 40.36 -8.03
CA GLY A 109 15.35 41.02 -7.58
C GLY A 109 16.58 40.26 -8.12
N GLU A 110 17.41 40.98 -8.86
CA GLU A 110 18.54 40.45 -9.64
C GLU A 110 19.74 39.95 -8.81
N ALA A 111 20.53 39.08 -9.47
CA ALA A 111 21.97 38.83 -9.31
C ALA A 111 22.45 37.71 -8.34
N GLN A 112 22.74 36.51 -8.88
CA GLN A 112 24.07 36.11 -9.39
C GLN A 112 24.11 34.61 -9.75
N PRO A 113 24.63 34.20 -10.93
CA PRO A 113 24.66 32.80 -11.35
C PRO A 113 25.84 32.06 -10.67
N ARG A 114 25.59 31.46 -9.51
CA ARG A 114 26.51 30.45 -8.96
C ARG A 114 26.44 29.22 -9.87
N LYS A 115 27.56 28.86 -10.50
CA LYS A 115 27.74 27.59 -11.24
C LYS A 115 27.29 26.43 -10.36
N ARG A 116 26.05 25.96 -10.58
CA ARG A 116 25.52 24.74 -9.96
C ARG A 116 26.34 23.58 -10.52
N ARG A 117 27.32 23.11 -9.75
CA ARG A 117 27.93 21.80 -9.98
C ARG A 117 26.76 20.81 -10.00
N LYS A 118 26.49 20.17 -11.15
CA LYS A 118 25.50 19.10 -11.26
C LYS A 118 25.93 18.01 -10.27
N LEU A 119 25.38 18.05 -9.06
CA LEU A 119 25.56 16.99 -8.10
C LEU A 119 24.70 15.85 -8.62
N ASN A 120 25.33 14.78 -9.10
CA ASN A 120 24.62 13.60 -9.56
C ASN A 120 23.69 13.15 -8.44
N LYS A 121 22.39 13.32 -8.64
CA LYS A 121 21.38 12.74 -7.74
C LYS A 121 21.61 11.23 -7.77
N PRO A 122 21.70 10.57 -6.62
CA PRO A 122 21.92 9.13 -6.61
C PRO A 122 20.71 8.47 -7.27
N THR A 123 20.96 7.75 -8.36
CA THR A 123 19.93 6.98 -9.07
C THR A 123 19.51 5.79 -8.20
N PRO A 124 18.21 5.50 -8.07
CA PRO A 124 17.77 4.31 -7.36
C PRO A 124 18.35 3.05 -8.03
N PRO A 125 18.81 2.06 -7.25
CA PRO A 125 19.23 0.79 -7.82
C PRO A 125 18.01 0.11 -8.47
N THR A 126 18.23 -0.54 -9.62
CA THR A 126 17.18 -1.24 -10.36
C THR A 126 17.22 -2.72 -9.97
N VAL A 127 16.06 -3.28 -9.61
CA VAL A 127 15.93 -4.70 -9.28
C VAL A 127 16.18 -5.54 -10.53
N VAL A 128 17.07 -6.53 -10.42
CA VAL A 128 17.33 -7.50 -11.49
C VAL A 128 16.14 -8.45 -11.55
N PRO A 129 15.32 -8.45 -12.62
CA PRO A 129 14.12 -9.29 -12.68
C PRO A 129 14.50 -10.77 -12.82
N LEU A 130 13.64 -11.65 -12.29
CA LEU A 130 13.77 -13.08 -12.52
C LEU A 130 13.54 -13.40 -14.02
N PRO A 131 14.25 -14.41 -14.57
CA PRO A 131 14.13 -14.79 -15.96
C PRO A 131 12.78 -15.46 -16.18
N THR A 132 11.82 -14.69 -16.68
CA THR A 132 10.54 -15.22 -17.11
C THR A 132 10.64 -15.60 -18.59
N LYS A 133 10.33 -16.85 -18.91
CA LYS A 133 10.12 -17.25 -20.31
C LYS A 133 8.66 -16.97 -20.64
N PRO A 134 8.35 -16.14 -21.65
CA PRO A 134 6.97 -15.97 -22.06
C PRO A 134 6.48 -17.31 -22.60
N LEU A 135 5.57 -17.93 -21.85
CA LEU A 135 4.90 -19.17 -22.25
C LEU A 135 3.50 -18.82 -22.69
N ARG A 136 3.03 -19.55 -23.70
CA ARG A 136 1.66 -19.45 -24.19
C ARG A 136 0.67 -19.65 -23.04
N ARG A 137 -0.30 -18.75 -22.92
CA ARG A 137 -1.41 -18.90 -21.98
C ARG A 137 -2.37 -19.96 -22.51
N LEU A 138 -2.46 -21.09 -21.82
CA LEU A 138 -3.45 -22.12 -22.09
C LEU A 138 -4.75 -21.79 -21.32
N ARG A 139 -5.88 -21.94 -21.99
CA ARG A 139 -7.23 -21.65 -21.51
C ARG A 139 -8.01 -22.96 -21.29
N PRO A 140 -9.06 -22.96 -20.47
CA PRO A 140 -9.95 -24.11 -20.34
C PRO A 140 -10.64 -24.46 -21.65
N THR A 141 -10.91 -25.75 -21.86
CA THR A 141 -11.56 -26.27 -23.06
C THR A 141 -13.02 -25.86 -23.15
N GLY A 142 -13.56 -25.71 -24.36
CA GLY A 142 -15.00 -25.51 -24.58
C GLY A 142 -15.50 -24.08 -24.35
N ARG A 143 -14.60 -23.12 -24.14
CA ARG A 143 -14.98 -21.72 -23.89
C ARG A 143 -15.44 -20.99 -25.15
N ALA A 144 -16.06 -19.83 -24.91
CA ALA A 144 -16.53 -18.92 -25.94
C ALA A 144 -15.63 -17.69 -26.07
N ALA A 145 -15.63 -17.11 -27.26
CA ALA A 145 -14.91 -15.89 -27.59
C ALA A 145 -15.72 -15.00 -28.53
N HIS A 146 -15.53 -13.70 -28.41
CA HIS A 146 -16.10 -12.66 -29.24
C HIS A 146 -15.00 -12.06 -30.10
N LEU A 147 -15.18 -12.11 -31.42
CA LEU A 147 -14.29 -11.46 -32.39
C LEU A 147 -14.97 -10.24 -32.97
N VAL A 148 -14.37 -9.07 -32.78
CA VAL A 148 -14.81 -7.80 -33.35
C VAL A 148 -14.06 -7.57 -34.65
N PHE A 149 -14.76 -7.56 -35.78
CA PHE A 149 -14.18 -7.16 -37.06
C PHE A 149 -14.19 -5.65 -37.24
N LEU A 150 -13.23 -5.15 -38.03
CA LEU A 150 -13.19 -3.74 -38.43
C LEU A 150 -14.37 -3.37 -39.34
N ASP A 151 -14.75 -4.28 -40.25
CA ASP A 151 -15.81 -4.06 -41.24
C ASP A 151 -16.92 -5.11 -41.09
N ALA A 152 -18.19 -4.69 -41.20
CA ALA A 152 -19.38 -5.52 -41.10
C ALA A 152 -19.44 -6.61 -42.19
N SER A 153 -18.90 -6.33 -43.39
CA SER A 153 -18.86 -7.33 -44.47
C SER A 153 -18.03 -8.58 -44.10
N SER A 154 -17.08 -8.42 -43.17
CA SER A 154 -16.19 -9.50 -42.71
C SER A 154 -16.93 -10.57 -41.93
N LEU A 155 -18.03 -10.21 -41.25
CA LEU A 155 -18.86 -11.16 -40.50
C LEU A 155 -19.53 -12.16 -41.45
N ALA A 156 -20.12 -11.68 -42.55
CA ALA A 156 -20.74 -12.54 -43.56
C ALA A 156 -19.71 -13.46 -44.22
N ARG A 157 -18.50 -12.96 -44.50
CA ARG A 157 -17.39 -13.77 -45.04
C ARG A 157 -16.87 -14.81 -44.05
N ALA A 158 -16.88 -14.52 -42.76
CA ALA A 158 -16.44 -15.44 -41.71
C ALA A 158 -17.39 -16.62 -41.55
N LEU A 159 -18.70 -16.39 -41.71
CA LEU A 159 -19.76 -17.41 -41.63
C LEU A 159 -19.98 -18.17 -42.95
N ALA A 160 -19.38 -17.73 -44.05
CA ALA A 160 -19.54 -18.39 -45.34
C ALA A 160 -18.96 -19.83 -45.28
N PRO A 161 -19.73 -20.86 -45.70
CA PRO A 161 -19.29 -22.25 -45.64
C PRO A 161 -18.04 -22.45 -46.50
N GLN A 162 -17.05 -23.15 -45.95
CA GLN A 162 -15.80 -23.43 -46.64
C GLN A 162 -15.72 -24.91 -47.05
N PRO A 163 -15.24 -25.22 -48.26
CA PRO A 163 -15.16 -26.59 -48.74
C PRO A 163 -14.03 -27.39 -48.07
N LYS A 164 -13.02 -26.72 -47.50
CA LYS A 164 -11.87 -27.35 -46.82
C LYS A 164 -11.75 -26.83 -45.38
N PRO A 165 -11.37 -27.69 -44.42
CA PRO A 165 -11.07 -27.26 -43.06
C PRO A 165 -9.96 -26.21 -43.05
N ARG A 166 -10.11 -25.17 -42.21
CA ARG A 166 -9.08 -24.14 -42.04
C ARG A 166 -7.91 -24.72 -41.24
N PRO A 167 -6.66 -24.59 -41.69
CA PRO A 167 -5.52 -25.02 -40.87
C PRO A 167 -5.42 -24.15 -39.61
N TRP A 168 -5.21 -24.79 -38.46
CA TRP A 168 -4.86 -24.06 -37.25
C TRP A 168 -3.47 -23.43 -37.41
N PRO A 169 -3.30 -22.14 -37.11
CA PRO A 169 -2.02 -21.45 -37.28
C PRO A 169 -0.95 -22.04 -36.36
N ALA A 170 0.24 -22.28 -36.91
CA ALA A 170 1.40 -22.73 -36.14
C ALA A 170 2.04 -21.57 -35.36
N SER A 171 2.45 -21.85 -34.12
CA SER A 171 3.27 -20.96 -33.30
C SER A 171 4.63 -21.63 -33.03
N GLU A 172 5.68 -20.83 -32.85
CA GLU A 172 7.01 -21.30 -32.48
C GLU A 172 7.11 -21.67 -30.99
N GLU A 173 6.10 -21.27 -30.21
CA GLU A 173 6.03 -21.55 -28.78
C GLU A 173 5.85 -23.06 -28.51
N PRO A 174 6.43 -23.58 -27.40
CA PRO A 174 6.27 -24.98 -27.06
C PRO A 174 4.81 -25.30 -26.74
N VAL A 175 4.33 -26.45 -27.25
CA VAL A 175 2.96 -26.95 -27.05
C VAL A 175 3.00 -28.33 -26.37
N GLY A 176 1.93 -28.70 -25.67
CA GLY A 176 1.79 -30.03 -25.05
C GLY A 176 2.84 -30.27 -23.96
N LEU A 177 3.53 -31.41 -24.01
CA LEU A 177 4.52 -31.76 -22.98
C LEU A 177 5.70 -30.79 -22.92
N ALA A 178 6.14 -30.25 -24.08
CA ALA A 178 7.22 -29.27 -24.12
C ALA A 178 6.86 -27.97 -23.40
N HIS A 179 5.58 -27.55 -23.46
CA HIS A 179 5.07 -26.40 -22.74
C HIS A 179 5.21 -26.59 -21.23
N TYR A 180 4.71 -27.71 -20.71
CA TYR A 180 4.77 -28.01 -19.28
C TYR A 180 6.20 -28.22 -18.78
N ALA A 181 7.09 -28.81 -19.59
CA ALA A 181 8.51 -28.91 -19.25
C ALA A 181 9.17 -27.53 -19.15
N ALA A 182 8.86 -26.62 -20.08
CA ALA A 182 9.35 -25.25 -20.05
C ALA A 182 8.77 -24.47 -18.85
N GLN A 183 7.49 -24.66 -18.51
CA GLN A 183 6.85 -24.09 -17.33
C GLN A 183 7.50 -24.60 -16.04
N TYR A 184 7.72 -25.91 -15.95
CA TYR A 184 8.37 -26.54 -14.81
C TYR A 184 9.77 -25.96 -14.55
N ALA A 185 10.54 -25.75 -15.62
CA ALA A 185 11.86 -25.13 -15.56
C ALA A 185 11.79 -23.64 -15.20
N ALA A 186 10.81 -22.89 -15.73
CA ALA A 186 10.63 -21.48 -15.43
C ALA A 186 10.26 -21.22 -13.96
N LEU A 187 9.50 -22.14 -13.33
CA LEU A 187 9.17 -22.08 -11.91
C LEU A 187 10.36 -22.44 -10.99
N ARG A 188 11.48 -22.93 -11.55
CA ARG A 188 12.68 -23.34 -10.81
C ARG A 188 13.92 -22.69 -11.39
N PRO A 189 14.04 -21.35 -11.30
CA PRO A 189 15.25 -20.66 -11.70
C PRO A 189 16.44 -21.11 -10.84
N PRO A 190 17.67 -21.05 -11.37
CA PRO A 190 18.86 -21.39 -10.61
C PRO A 190 19.06 -20.42 -9.44
N LEU A 191 19.67 -20.94 -8.35
CA LEU A 191 19.85 -20.20 -7.10
C LEU A 191 20.61 -18.88 -7.30
N ASP A 192 21.59 -18.85 -8.20
CA ASP A 192 22.41 -17.67 -8.48
C ASP A 192 21.56 -16.47 -8.96
N VAL A 193 20.56 -16.75 -9.80
CA VAL A 193 19.68 -15.71 -10.35
C VAL A 193 18.67 -15.24 -9.30
N VAL A 194 18.16 -16.17 -8.49
CA VAL A 194 17.28 -15.83 -7.35
C VAL A 194 18.03 -14.96 -6.35
N ARG A 195 19.29 -15.28 -6.07
CA ARG A 195 20.16 -14.51 -5.19
C ARG A 195 20.38 -13.10 -5.76
N ALA A 196 20.72 -12.96 -7.03
CA ALA A 196 20.93 -11.65 -7.66
C ALA A 196 19.66 -10.77 -7.59
N HIS A 197 18.49 -11.35 -7.83
CA HIS A 197 17.22 -10.65 -7.65
C HIS A 197 17.02 -10.20 -6.19
N ALA A 198 17.21 -11.11 -5.22
CA ALA A 198 17.03 -10.81 -3.80
C ALA A 198 17.99 -9.71 -3.32
N ASP A 199 19.28 -9.82 -3.67
CA ASP A 199 20.30 -8.84 -3.30
C ASP A 199 19.94 -7.45 -3.89
N SER A 200 19.56 -7.38 -5.17
CA SER A 200 19.14 -6.11 -5.81
C SER A 200 17.86 -5.51 -5.22
N ALA A 201 16.91 -6.34 -4.78
CA ALA A 201 15.71 -5.90 -4.09
C ALA A 201 16.02 -5.33 -2.70
N MET A 202 16.95 -5.97 -1.97
CA MET A 202 17.43 -5.48 -0.67
C MET A 202 18.18 -4.16 -0.82
N GLU A 203 18.99 -3.99 -1.87
CA GLU A 203 19.67 -2.73 -2.16
C GLU A 203 18.69 -1.57 -2.43
N LEU A 204 17.61 -1.83 -3.20
CA LEU A 204 16.55 -0.86 -3.43
C LEU A 204 15.85 -0.49 -2.13
N PHE A 205 15.46 -1.48 -1.34
CA PHE A 205 14.82 -1.24 -0.05
C PHE A 205 15.73 -0.42 0.90
N GLU A 206 17.01 -0.75 0.97
CA GLU A 206 17.97 0.02 1.75
C GLU A 206 18.13 1.45 1.24
N PHE A 207 18.12 1.64 -0.08
CA PHE A 207 18.20 2.96 -0.70
C PHE A 207 17.00 3.81 -0.29
N GLU A 208 15.78 3.30 -0.43
CA GLU A 208 14.55 3.98 -0.01
C GLU A 208 14.56 4.30 1.48
N LEU A 209 14.96 3.34 2.32
CA LEU A 209 15.05 3.51 3.76
C LEU A 209 16.10 4.56 4.17
N LYS A 210 17.19 4.69 3.39
CA LYS A 210 18.16 5.78 3.55
C LYS A 210 17.57 7.14 3.13
N GLN A 211 16.74 7.19 2.08
CA GLN A 211 16.07 8.44 1.66
C GLN A 211 15.04 8.90 2.69
N THR A 212 14.19 8.01 3.21
CA THR A 212 13.18 8.35 4.24
C THR A 212 13.85 8.81 5.54
N LYS A 213 14.96 8.17 5.94
CA LYS A 213 15.80 8.63 7.07
C LYS A 213 16.43 10.00 6.82
N LYS A 214 16.87 10.30 5.58
CA LYS A 214 17.38 11.64 5.24
C LYS A 214 16.28 12.67 5.33
N ALA A 215 15.13 12.44 4.68
CA ALA A 215 13.97 13.34 4.72
C ALA A 215 13.54 13.64 6.17
N SER A 216 13.44 12.61 7.02
CA SER A 216 13.09 12.79 8.43
C SER A 216 14.19 13.46 9.28
N ARG A 217 15.48 13.34 8.92
CA ARG A 217 16.58 14.08 9.56
C ARG A 217 16.58 15.55 9.17
N PHE A 218 16.35 15.87 7.90
CA PHE A 218 16.23 17.27 7.44
C PHE A 218 15.02 17.95 8.06
N ARG A 219 13.87 17.26 8.14
CA ARG A 219 12.66 17.77 8.81
C ARG A 219 12.83 18.01 10.32
N LYS A 220 13.88 17.47 10.95
CA LYS A 220 14.23 17.73 12.36
C LYS A 220 15.20 18.90 12.54
N GLY A 221 15.84 19.38 11.47
CA GLY A 221 16.86 20.44 11.53
C GLY A 221 16.37 21.80 11.05
N GLU A 222 15.27 21.84 10.32
CA GLU A 222 14.64 23.07 9.84
C GLU A 222 13.51 23.44 10.80
N ALA A 223 13.61 24.62 11.43
CA ALA A 223 12.57 25.12 12.31
C ALA A 223 11.36 25.46 11.44
N VAL A 224 10.28 24.67 11.54
CA VAL A 224 8.99 25.05 10.95
C VAL A 224 8.57 26.33 11.69
N VAL A 225 8.53 27.44 10.95
CA VAL A 225 8.15 28.77 11.46
C VAL A 225 6.75 29.04 10.97
N ASP A 226 5.82 29.29 11.89
CA ASP A 226 4.43 29.59 11.57
C ASP A 226 4.30 31.01 10.98
N GLU A 227 3.15 31.34 10.40
CA GLU A 227 2.87 32.63 9.74
C GLU A 227 3.08 33.86 10.66
N ASP A 228 2.97 33.67 11.98
CA ASP A 228 3.22 34.67 13.01
C ASP A 228 4.70 34.76 13.48
N GLY A 229 5.63 34.05 12.83
CA GLY A 229 7.07 34.13 13.12
C GLY A 229 7.55 33.33 14.33
N PHE A 230 6.72 32.45 14.91
CA PHE A 230 7.11 31.55 16.00
C PHE A 230 7.68 30.24 15.47
N THR A 231 8.77 29.77 16.07
CA THR A 231 9.46 28.52 15.70
C THR A 231 8.90 27.33 16.50
N LEU A 232 8.38 26.30 15.80
CA LEU A 232 7.86 25.09 16.44
C LEU A 232 9.01 24.25 17.03
N VAL A 233 9.08 24.18 18.36
CA VAL A 233 10.06 23.34 19.07
C VAL A 233 9.65 21.87 18.98
N THR A 234 10.10 21.19 17.92
CA THR A 234 10.05 19.73 17.86
C THR A 234 11.18 19.16 18.71
N ARG A 235 10.84 18.22 19.60
CA ARG A 235 11.81 17.60 20.51
C ARG A 235 12.80 16.79 19.63
N GLY A 236 14.11 16.74 19.93
CA GLY A 236 15.13 16.09 19.07
C GLY A 236 15.69 14.76 19.62
N GLY A 237 15.75 13.69 18.81
CA GLY A 237 16.28 12.35 19.17
C GLY A 237 17.73 12.30 19.66
N ALA A 238 18.01 11.36 20.57
CA ALA A 238 19.30 10.86 21.11
C ALA A 238 20.29 11.84 21.78
N TYR A 239 20.15 13.16 21.57
CA TYR A 239 20.62 14.19 22.50
C TYR A 239 19.43 15.00 23.03
N GLY A 240 18.32 14.31 23.32
CA GLY A 240 17.09 14.94 23.81
C GLY A 240 15.73 14.31 23.47
N GLN A 241 15.62 13.06 23.00
CA GLN A 241 14.30 12.40 22.86
C GLN A 241 14.33 10.88 22.85
N THR A 242 13.34 10.32 23.54
CA THR A 242 12.60 9.14 23.11
C THR A 242 11.29 9.57 22.43
N LEU A 243 10.96 8.84 21.37
CA LEU A 243 9.63 8.75 20.78
C LEU A 243 8.57 8.37 21.83
N GLY A 244 7.33 8.80 21.60
CA GLY A 244 6.16 8.26 22.29
C GLY A 244 5.73 9.09 23.50
N GLY A 245 4.93 10.12 23.25
CA GLY A 245 4.30 10.91 24.30
C GLY A 245 3.64 12.12 23.67
N GLY A 246 2.38 11.97 23.29
CA GLY A 246 1.57 13.08 22.80
C GLY A 246 1.71 14.27 23.74
N VAL A 247 1.89 15.46 23.17
CA VAL A 247 1.77 16.71 23.90
C VAL A 247 0.30 16.78 24.32
N ALA A 248 0.01 16.31 25.53
CA ALA A 248 -1.25 16.62 26.16
C ALA A 248 -1.27 18.13 26.32
N VAL A 249 -1.95 18.80 25.39
CA VAL A 249 -2.36 20.19 25.54
C VAL A 249 -2.89 20.29 26.96
N ALA A 250 -2.26 21.11 27.77
CA ALA A 250 -2.70 21.33 29.13
C ALA A 250 -4.03 22.09 29.07
N SER A 251 -5.11 21.39 28.72
CA SER A 251 -6.48 21.84 28.85
C SER A 251 -6.82 21.81 30.33
N LYS A 252 -6.14 22.67 31.11
CA LYS A 252 -6.68 23.10 32.38
C LYS A 252 -7.77 24.11 32.05
N GLN A 253 -8.97 23.58 31.78
CA GLN A 253 -10.17 24.34 32.05
C GLN A 253 -10.06 24.82 33.51
N PHE A 254 -10.06 26.13 33.68
CA PHE A 254 -10.16 26.78 34.96
C PHE A 254 -11.51 26.40 35.58
N GLN A 255 -11.52 25.37 36.43
CA GLN A 255 -12.71 24.96 37.17
C GLN A 255 -12.74 25.71 38.51
N GLU A 256 -13.76 26.57 38.61
CA GLU A 256 -14.14 27.40 39.75
C GLU A 256 -14.94 26.58 40.78
N THR A 257 -14.42 25.47 41.28
CA THR A 257 -14.89 24.89 42.56
C THR A 257 -13.93 23.82 43.05
N GLY A 258 -13.57 23.93 44.32
CA GLY A 258 -12.56 23.09 44.95
C GLY A 258 -13.01 21.65 45.12
N GLU A 259 -12.16 20.72 44.67
CA GLU A 259 -11.62 19.59 45.45
C GLU A 259 -10.75 18.72 44.53
N THR A 260 -9.42 18.79 44.70
CA THR A 260 -8.49 17.91 43.97
C THR A 260 -7.73 17.02 44.94
N ARG A 261 -7.92 15.70 44.77
CA ARG A 261 -7.14 14.64 45.42
C ARG A 261 -5.65 14.87 45.16
N THR A 262 -4.89 15.00 46.23
CA THR A 262 -3.50 15.44 46.24
C THR A 262 -2.56 14.37 45.69
N ARG A 263 -2.17 14.49 44.42
CA ARG A 263 -0.89 13.96 43.95
C ARG A 263 0.22 14.57 44.82
N LYS A 264 1.11 13.75 45.38
CA LYS A 264 2.29 14.19 46.14
C LYS A 264 3.06 15.24 45.33
N LYS A 265 2.89 16.52 45.67
CA LYS A 265 3.70 17.61 45.15
C LYS A 265 5.15 17.31 45.58
N LYS A 266 6.07 17.25 44.62
CA LYS A 266 7.50 17.35 44.94
C LYS A 266 7.66 18.60 45.80
N ALA A 267 8.28 18.45 46.98
CA ALA A 267 8.46 19.56 47.90
C ALA A 267 9.11 20.73 47.15
N PRO A 268 8.62 21.97 47.30
CA PRO A 268 9.26 23.11 46.68
C PRO A 268 10.71 23.15 47.19
N GLN A 269 11.67 23.22 46.26
CA GLN A 269 13.08 23.47 46.58
C GLN A 269 13.26 24.91 47.08
N GLN A 270 12.58 25.28 48.15
CA GLN A 270 12.96 26.44 48.93
C GLN A 270 14.06 25.96 49.87
N LYS A 271 15.28 26.45 49.69
CA LYS A 271 16.41 26.12 50.56
C LYS A 271 16.04 26.52 52.00
N PRO A 272 15.92 25.57 52.95
CA PRO A 272 15.59 25.91 54.33
C PRO A 272 16.74 26.71 54.96
N GLY A 273 16.43 27.82 55.61
CA GLY A 273 17.41 28.68 56.30
C GLY A 273 17.97 29.85 55.48
N PHE A 274 17.41 30.13 54.28
CA PHE A 274 17.87 31.25 53.46
C PHE A 274 17.44 32.61 54.03
N TYR A 275 16.21 32.71 54.55
CA TYR A 275 15.69 33.98 55.08
C TYR A 275 15.90 34.13 56.59
N ALA A 276 16.15 35.36 57.04
CA ALA A 276 16.38 35.67 58.45
C ALA A 276 15.21 35.27 59.37
N PHE A 277 13.97 35.39 58.89
CA PHE A 277 12.79 34.98 59.66
C PHE A 277 12.76 33.47 59.95
N GLN A 278 13.26 32.64 59.02
CA GLN A 278 13.35 31.19 59.22
C GLN A 278 14.35 30.82 60.31
N LYS A 279 15.44 31.60 60.44
CA LYS A 279 16.43 31.43 61.51
C LYS A 279 15.85 31.83 62.87
N ALA A 280 15.17 32.98 62.94
CA ALA A 280 14.53 33.46 64.16
C ALA A 280 13.43 32.51 64.65
N GLU A 281 12.61 31.99 63.74
CA GLU A 281 11.54 31.05 64.07
C GLU A 281 12.09 29.71 64.55
N LYS A 282 13.17 29.20 63.94
CA LYS A 282 13.87 28.01 64.42
C LYS A 282 14.43 28.19 65.83
N GLN A 283 15.03 29.34 66.15
CA GLN A 283 15.54 29.63 67.50
C GLN A 283 14.40 29.71 68.52
N ARG A 284 13.28 30.36 68.18
CA ARG A 284 12.09 30.43 69.04
C ARG A 284 11.53 29.05 69.33
N ASN A 285 11.42 28.20 68.31
CA ASN A 285 10.92 26.83 68.46
C ASN A 285 11.84 25.99 69.34
N ASN A 286 13.16 26.09 69.16
CA ASN A 286 14.13 25.40 70.02
C ASN A 286 14.00 25.83 71.50
N LEU A 287 13.81 27.14 71.77
CA LEU A 287 13.60 27.63 73.14
C LEU A 287 12.30 27.11 73.76
N LEU A 288 11.23 27.02 72.97
CA LEU A 288 9.96 26.45 73.42
C LEU A 288 10.07 24.95 73.71
N GLU A 289 10.80 24.21 72.87
CA GLU A 289 11.04 22.78 73.08
C GLU A 289 11.89 22.54 74.34
N LEU A 290 12.93 23.36 74.57
CA LEU A 290 13.75 23.27 75.78
C LEU A 290 12.93 23.50 77.05
N LYS A 291 12.01 24.47 77.03
CA LYS A 291 11.10 24.74 78.15
C LYS A 291 10.17 23.55 78.41
N LYS A 292 9.57 22.98 77.35
CA LYS A 292 8.72 21.78 77.48
C LYS A 292 9.49 20.59 78.04
N ASN A 293 10.70 20.34 77.54
CA ASN A 293 11.52 19.23 78.03
C ASN A 293 11.93 19.44 79.49
N TRP A 294 12.23 20.67 79.89
CA TRP A 294 12.53 21.00 81.28
C TRP A 294 11.33 20.78 82.20
N GLU A 295 10.12 21.15 81.79
CA GLU A 295 8.89 20.87 82.55
C GLU A 295 8.65 19.36 82.69
N LEU A 296 8.86 18.60 81.63
CA LEU A 296 8.74 17.13 81.65
C LEU A 296 9.77 16.51 82.60
N ASP A 297 11.02 16.94 82.55
CA ASP A 297 12.08 16.45 83.44
C ASP A 297 11.84 16.86 84.89
N LYS A 298 11.36 18.08 85.13
CA LYS A 298 10.95 18.52 86.47
C LYS A 298 9.84 17.63 87.03
N ALA A 299 8.80 17.37 86.24
CA ALA A 299 7.72 16.46 86.62
C ALA A 299 8.24 15.03 86.87
N LYS A 300 9.22 14.57 86.08
CA LYS A 300 9.86 13.26 86.27
C LYS A 300 10.67 13.18 87.56
N VAL A 301 11.40 14.25 87.90
CA VAL A 301 12.16 14.36 89.15
C VAL A 301 11.20 14.44 90.35
N GLU A 302 10.09 15.17 90.25
CA GLU A 302 9.06 15.19 91.29
C GLU A 302 8.46 13.80 91.52
N LYS A 303 8.16 13.04 90.45
CA LYS A 303 7.74 11.63 90.56
C LYS A 303 8.80 10.74 91.22
N LEU A 304 10.08 10.92 90.88
CA LEU A 304 11.19 10.18 91.50
C LEU A 304 11.41 10.55 92.98
N LYS A 305 11.20 11.82 93.35
CA LYS A 305 11.25 12.26 94.75
C LYS A 305 10.08 11.70 95.55
N ALA A 306 8.88 11.66 94.98
CA ALA A 306 7.70 11.06 95.61
C ALA A 306 7.84 9.53 95.78
N SER A 307 8.49 8.84 94.82
CA SER A 307 8.73 7.39 94.92
C SER A 307 9.93 7.04 95.81
N ARG A 308 10.88 7.95 96.03
CA ARG A 308 11.92 7.83 97.07
C ARG A 308 11.32 8.03 98.47
N ARG A 309 10.59 7.02 98.95
CA ARG A 309 10.32 6.85 100.37
C ARG A 309 11.64 6.46 101.06
N PHE A 310 12.30 7.42 101.69
CA PHE A 310 13.44 7.13 102.56
C PHE A 310 12.94 6.24 103.70
N LYS A 311 13.39 4.99 103.73
CA LYS A 311 13.21 4.07 104.86
C LYS A 311 14.54 4.03 105.63
N PRO A 312 14.75 4.92 106.61
CA PRO A 312 15.65 4.57 107.70
C PRO A 312 14.94 3.48 108.51
N TYR A 313 15.68 2.75 109.34
CA TYR A 313 15.11 1.84 110.32
C TYR A 313 13.89 2.44 111.04
#